data_AF-A0A830HUB6-F1
#
_entry.id   AF-A0A830HUB6-F1
#
_cell.length_a   1.000
_cell.length_b   1.000
_cell.length_c   1.000
_cell.angle_alpha   90.00
_cell.angle_beta   90.00
_cell.angle_gamma   90.00
#
_symmetry.space_group_name_H-M   'P 1'
#
loop_
_entity.id
_entity.type
_entity.pdbx_description
1 polymer ?
#
loop_
_entity_poly.entity_id
_entity_poly.type
_entity_poly.pdbx_seq_one_letter_code
_entity_poly.pdbx_strand_id
1 'polypeptide(L)'
;MHGFAATLFFDDMNLPLPAHRRAIVTSSRHYVRIILLLLGYSTLDVRGYRENCTRDMHKGQKRIVYVFNHVSFVDSMLMLYFFQPCGVTKKSIARIPILGTAIRGFQNVLVERVEAGSEGANLVNVGARASNKTKLIAERVNDKRYPNMAVAPEGTTTNGRTVVKFKRGAFVPGAPVLPIVIRYPCRHHNVAWTLRNDLFAFVRMMCQFRNYVSVTVLPEYTPSAAERDDAELYANNVQRLFASELGAEPSNQDLATQFQLMQKGVKVSWDGRTILAPSDMKEHGYLVGSSEA
;
A
#
# COMPACT_ATOMS: atom_id res chain seq x y z
N MET A 1 11.75 -28.39 24.87
CA MET A 1 11.96 -27.19 24.02
C MET A 1 10.93 -27.01 22.89
N HIS A 2 9.73 -27.60 22.97
CA HIS A 2 8.68 -27.47 21.92
C HIS A 2 7.63 -26.37 22.19
N GLY A 3 7.70 -25.65 23.31
CA GLY A 3 6.67 -24.66 23.69
C GLY A 3 6.91 -23.23 23.17
N PHE A 4 8.15 -22.85 22.84
CA PHE A 4 8.49 -21.46 22.48
C PHE A 4 8.32 -21.16 20.98
N ALA A 5 8.42 -22.18 20.12
CA ALA A 5 8.21 -22.04 18.69
C ALA A 5 6.72 -22.05 18.32
N ALA A 6 5.88 -22.84 19.00
CA ALA A 6 4.46 -22.98 18.67
C ALA A 6 3.64 -21.70 18.91
N THR A 7 4.04 -20.86 19.86
CA THR A 7 3.40 -19.57 20.20
C THR A 7 3.68 -18.44 19.20
N LEU A 8 4.60 -18.64 18.25
CA LEU A 8 4.92 -17.66 17.20
C LEU A 8 4.16 -17.87 15.89
N PHE A 9 3.48 -19.03 15.72
CA PHE A 9 2.88 -19.41 14.44
C PHE A 9 1.34 -19.49 14.44
N PHE A 10 0.70 -19.51 15.61
CA PHE A 10 -0.77 -19.57 15.75
C PHE A 10 -1.29 -18.44 16.64
N ASP A 11 -1.23 -17.22 16.13
CA ASP A 11 -1.91 -16.10 16.77
C ASP A 11 -3.31 -15.91 16.20
N ASP A 12 -4.29 -15.88 17.09
CA ASP A 12 -5.58 -15.30 16.76
C ASP A 12 -5.38 -13.81 16.49
N MET A 13 -5.40 -13.44 15.22
CA MET A 13 -5.19 -12.06 14.79
C MET A 13 -6.33 -11.13 15.21
N ASN A 14 -7.43 -11.66 15.76
CA ASN A 14 -8.54 -10.89 16.33
C ASN A 14 -8.32 -10.54 17.81
N LEU A 15 -7.24 -11.03 18.42
CA LEU A 15 -6.84 -10.67 19.78
C LEU A 15 -5.60 -9.77 19.76
N PRO A 16 -5.56 -8.68 20.55
CA PRO A 16 -4.37 -7.83 20.65
C PRO A 16 -3.15 -8.61 21.16
N LEU A 17 -1.99 -8.35 20.57
CA LEU A 17 -0.76 -8.99 21.02
C LEU A 17 -0.35 -8.51 22.43
N PRO A 18 0.20 -9.39 23.29
CA PRO A 18 0.81 -9.01 24.56
C PRO A 18 1.96 -8.00 24.40
N ALA A 19 2.19 -7.17 25.41
CA ALA A 19 3.15 -6.07 25.35
C ALA A 19 4.59 -6.50 24.97
N HIS A 20 5.08 -7.62 25.53
CA HIS A 20 6.42 -8.13 25.22
C HIS A 20 6.57 -8.54 23.74
N ARG A 21 5.50 -9.08 23.13
CA ARG A 21 5.51 -9.46 21.71
C ARG A 21 5.43 -8.24 20.80
N ARG A 22 4.64 -7.23 21.19
CA ARG A 22 4.65 -5.93 20.50
C ARG A 22 6.04 -5.29 20.50
N ALA A 23 6.79 -5.41 21.59
CA ALA A 23 8.17 -4.91 21.65
C ALA A 23 9.08 -5.62 20.64
N ILE A 24 8.99 -6.95 20.50
CA ILE A 24 9.74 -7.74 19.51
C ILE A 24 9.33 -7.36 18.07
N VAL A 25 8.04 -7.20 17.81
CA VAL A 25 7.55 -6.75 16.50
C VAL A 25 8.08 -5.35 16.18
N THR A 26 8.14 -4.47 17.18
CA THR A 26 8.61 -3.09 17.02
C THR A 26 10.13 -3.00 16.74
N SER A 27 10.92 -3.94 17.27
CA SER A 27 12.35 -4.04 16.99
C SER A 27 12.65 -4.54 15.58
N SER A 28 11.66 -5.15 14.91
CA SER A 28 11.84 -5.67 13.55
C SER A 28 12.19 -4.59 12.51
N ARG A 29 11.94 -3.31 12.82
CA ARG A 29 12.40 -2.15 12.04
C ARG A 29 13.89 -2.22 11.68
N HIS A 30 14.73 -2.76 12.57
CA HIS A 30 16.17 -2.84 12.35
C HIS A 30 16.51 -3.90 11.29
N TYR A 31 15.84 -5.05 11.33
CA TYR A 31 15.97 -6.07 10.28
C TYR A 31 15.44 -5.55 8.94
N VAL A 32 14.30 -4.85 8.94
CA VAL A 32 13.76 -4.22 7.73
C VAL A 32 14.75 -3.20 7.14
N ARG A 33 15.45 -2.43 7.98
CA ARG A 33 16.48 -1.49 7.54
C ARG A 33 17.68 -2.18 6.89
N ILE A 34 18.10 -3.33 7.43
CA ILE A 34 19.16 -4.16 6.85
C ILE A 34 18.71 -4.70 5.49
N ILE A 35 17.47 -5.21 5.38
CA ILE A 35 16.96 -5.70 4.09
C ILE A 35 16.91 -4.55 3.08
N LEU A 36 16.40 -3.37 3.44
CA LEU A 36 16.42 -2.20 2.56
C LEU A 36 17.84 -1.84 2.09
N LEU A 37 18.83 -1.95 2.98
CA LEU A 37 20.24 -1.74 2.63
C LEU A 37 20.73 -2.78 1.60
N LEU A 38 20.42 -4.07 1.81
CA LEU A 38 20.78 -5.16 0.89
C LEU A 38 20.07 -5.03 -0.47
N LEU A 39 18.87 -4.44 -0.50
CA LEU A 39 18.14 -4.09 -1.71
C LEU A 39 18.68 -2.81 -2.39
N GLY A 40 19.81 -2.26 -1.94
CA GLY A 40 20.43 -1.08 -2.54
C GLY A 40 19.84 0.27 -2.11
N TYR A 41 18.90 0.29 -1.15
CA TYR A 41 18.38 1.51 -0.53
C TYR A 41 19.25 1.93 0.67
N SER A 42 20.52 2.25 0.37
CA SER A 42 21.48 2.68 1.38
C SER A 42 21.15 4.06 1.96
N THR A 43 20.58 4.95 1.14
CA THR A 43 20.12 6.29 1.54
C THR A 43 18.63 6.43 1.24
N LEU A 44 17.88 6.93 2.22
CA LEU A 44 16.48 7.28 2.07
C LEU A 44 16.38 8.81 2.14
N ASP A 45 15.85 9.44 1.10
CA ASP A 45 15.49 10.87 1.16
C ASP A 45 14.15 10.97 1.90
N VAL A 46 14.14 11.59 3.08
CA VAL A 46 12.95 11.63 3.94
C VAL A 46 12.66 13.06 4.34
N ARG A 47 11.43 13.52 4.09
CA ARG A 47 10.97 14.88 4.36
C ARG A 47 9.74 14.87 5.24
N GLY A 48 9.62 15.84 6.15
CA GLY A 48 8.44 16.02 7.00
C GLY A 48 8.23 14.95 8.09
N TYR A 49 9.05 13.90 8.14
CA TYR A 49 8.85 12.80 9.11
C TYR A 49 9.02 13.27 10.55
N ARG A 50 10.04 14.08 10.87
CA ARG A 50 10.30 14.52 12.24
C ARG A 50 9.27 15.54 12.71
N GLU A 51 8.75 16.32 11.78
CA GLU A 51 7.83 17.42 12.00
C GLU A 51 6.39 16.91 12.14
N ASN A 52 5.97 15.99 11.27
CA ASN A 52 4.58 15.56 11.15
C ASN A 52 4.28 14.23 11.86
N CYS A 53 5.28 13.38 12.12
CA CYS A 53 5.07 12.11 12.81
C CYS A 53 5.35 12.23 14.31
N THR A 54 4.30 12.38 15.11
CA THR A 54 4.44 12.59 16.56
C THR A 54 4.72 11.28 17.32
N ARG A 55 5.28 11.41 18.52
CA ARG A 55 5.51 10.25 19.41
C ARG A 55 4.21 9.54 19.78
N ASP A 56 3.10 10.29 19.89
CA ASP A 56 1.79 9.74 20.24
C ASP A 56 1.20 8.90 19.11
N MET A 57 1.51 9.24 17.85
CA MET A 57 1.17 8.40 16.69
C MET A 57 1.95 7.09 16.73
N HIS A 58 3.26 7.12 17.00
CA HIS A 58 4.07 5.88 17.12
C HIS A 58 3.63 4.97 18.27
N LYS A 59 3.19 5.56 19.39
CA LYS A 59 2.69 4.80 20.54
C LYS A 59 1.24 4.32 20.36
N GLY A 60 0.58 4.68 19.26
CA GLY A 60 -0.84 4.38 19.04
C GLY A 60 -1.80 5.12 19.99
N GLN A 61 -1.31 6.16 20.68
CA GLN A 61 -2.08 6.99 21.59
C GLN A 61 -2.96 7.98 20.82
N LYS A 62 -2.43 8.55 19.73
CA LYS A 62 -3.20 9.29 18.73
C LYS A 62 -3.61 8.34 17.61
N ARG A 63 -4.92 8.17 17.42
CA ARG A 63 -5.50 7.33 16.36
C ARG A 63 -5.51 8.10 15.05
N ILE A 64 -4.80 7.55 14.07
CA ILE A 64 -4.64 8.13 12.74
C ILE A 64 -4.44 6.98 11.75
N VAL A 65 -4.87 7.19 10.51
CA VAL A 65 -4.64 6.23 9.42
C VAL A 65 -3.49 6.72 8.56
N TYR A 66 -2.42 5.93 8.47
CA TYR A 66 -1.35 6.21 7.52
C TYR A 66 -1.84 5.89 6.10
N VAL A 67 -1.91 6.90 5.25
CA VAL A 67 -2.32 6.75 3.85
C VAL A 67 -1.08 6.93 2.99
N PHE A 68 -0.81 6.01 2.06
CA PHE A 68 0.35 6.09 1.18
C PHE A 68 0.01 5.63 -0.25
N ASN A 69 0.69 6.18 -1.25
CA ASN A 69 0.59 5.71 -2.62
C ASN A 69 1.34 4.38 -2.78
N HIS A 70 0.90 3.52 -3.69
CA HIS A 70 1.44 2.17 -3.81
C HIS A 70 2.05 1.93 -5.18
N VAL A 71 3.37 1.85 -5.22
CA VAL A 71 4.17 1.61 -6.43
C VAL A 71 4.78 0.21 -6.38
N SER A 72 5.26 -0.23 -5.22
CA SER A 72 6.05 -1.45 -5.07
C SER A 72 5.87 -2.12 -3.72
N PHE A 73 6.38 -3.34 -3.57
CA PHE A 73 6.45 -3.99 -2.26
C PHE A 73 7.35 -3.24 -1.28
N VAL A 74 8.34 -2.50 -1.81
CA VAL A 74 9.28 -1.70 -1.02
C VAL A 74 8.49 -0.69 -0.17
N ASP A 75 7.34 -0.20 -0.64
CA ASP A 75 6.45 0.67 0.12
C ASP A 75 6.08 0.05 1.46
N SER A 76 5.73 -1.25 1.47
CA SER A 76 5.37 -1.95 2.71
C SER A 76 6.55 -2.06 3.66
N MET A 77 7.77 -2.24 3.13
CA MET A 77 8.99 -2.24 3.93
C MET A 77 9.29 -0.85 4.51
N LEU A 78 9.11 0.22 3.74
CA LEU A 78 9.25 1.60 4.22
C LEU A 78 8.23 1.89 5.32
N MET A 79 6.97 1.48 5.12
CA MET A 79 5.92 1.63 6.12
C MET A 79 6.26 0.89 7.42
N LEU A 80 6.76 -0.35 7.34
CA LEU A 80 7.20 -1.11 8.51
C LEU A 80 8.42 -0.48 9.19
N TYR A 81 9.38 0.03 8.42
CA TYR A 81 10.58 0.66 8.95
C TYR A 81 10.27 1.94 9.73
N PHE A 82 9.48 2.84 9.14
CA PHE A 82 9.14 4.13 9.74
C PHE A 82 8.03 3.99 10.79
N PHE A 83 6.90 3.38 10.46
CA PHE A 83 5.67 3.53 11.24
C PHE A 83 5.22 2.28 12.02
N GLN A 84 5.76 1.10 11.71
CA GLN A 84 5.32 -0.20 12.27
C GLN A 84 3.78 -0.42 12.29
N PRO A 85 3.06 -0.14 11.19
CA PRO A 85 1.61 -0.11 11.22
C PRO A 85 0.99 -1.50 11.06
N CYS A 86 -0.30 -1.59 11.41
CA CYS A 86 -1.16 -2.68 10.97
C CYS A 86 -1.55 -2.45 9.49
N GLY A 87 -1.17 -3.36 8.60
CA GLY A 87 -1.48 -3.28 7.17
C GLY A 87 -2.74 -4.03 6.76
N VAL A 88 -3.13 -3.87 5.48
CA VAL A 88 -4.15 -4.71 4.83
C VAL A 88 -3.44 -5.64 3.85
N THR A 89 -3.64 -6.96 3.96
CA THR A 89 -2.84 -7.94 3.20
C THR A 89 -3.67 -9.11 2.69
N LYS A 90 -3.30 -9.71 1.55
CA LYS A 90 -3.98 -10.90 1.01
C LYS A 90 -3.76 -12.11 1.92
N LYS A 91 -4.79 -12.94 2.13
CA LYS A 91 -4.70 -14.19 2.90
C LYS A 91 -3.60 -15.15 2.39
N SER A 92 -3.34 -15.19 1.08
CA SER A 92 -2.30 -16.05 0.50
C SER A 92 -0.89 -15.69 1.00
N ILE A 93 -0.61 -14.40 1.18
CA ILE A 93 0.71 -13.92 1.64
C ILE A 93 0.95 -14.32 3.10
N ALA A 94 -0.11 -14.40 3.91
CA ALA A 94 -0.02 -14.86 5.30
C ALA A 94 0.42 -16.33 5.44
N ARG A 95 0.39 -17.13 4.36
CA ARG A 95 0.84 -18.52 4.35
C ARG A 95 2.34 -18.68 4.06
N ILE A 96 3.00 -17.63 3.58
CA ILE A 96 4.43 -17.67 3.24
C ILE A 96 5.25 -17.71 4.54
N PRO A 97 6.22 -18.64 4.70
CA PRO A 97 7.09 -18.67 5.88
C PRO A 97 7.83 -17.34 6.09
N ILE A 98 8.06 -16.95 7.35
CA ILE A 98 8.68 -15.67 7.77
C ILE A 98 7.80 -14.44 7.49
N LEU A 99 7.35 -14.25 6.25
CA LEU A 99 6.47 -13.14 5.87
C LEU A 99 5.09 -13.24 6.55
N GLY A 100 4.54 -14.44 6.63
CA GLY A 100 3.31 -14.73 7.38
C GLY A 100 3.46 -14.48 8.88
N THR A 101 4.64 -14.72 9.45
CA THR A 101 4.94 -14.39 10.85
C THR A 101 4.97 -12.88 11.07
N ALA A 102 5.57 -12.12 10.15
CA ALA A 102 5.55 -10.66 10.19
C ALA A 102 4.11 -10.12 10.09
N ILE A 103 3.33 -10.61 9.11
CA ILE A 103 1.91 -10.22 8.92
C ILE A 103 1.08 -10.45 10.19
N ARG A 104 1.28 -11.58 10.87
CA ARG A 104 0.64 -11.88 12.16
C ARG A 104 1.14 -10.98 13.29
N GLY A 105 2.45 -10.75 13.36
CA GLY A 105 3.08 -9.87 14.35
C GLY A 105 2.60 -8.42 14.28
N PHE A 106 2.37 -7.89 13.08
CA PHE A 106 1.80 -6.55 12.88
C PHE A 106 0.27 -6.52 12.94
N GLN A 107 -0.36 -7.67 13.15
CA GLN A 107 -1.82 -7.85 13.28
C GLN A 107 -2.61 -7.38 12.06
N ASN A 108 -2.04 -7.55 10.86
CA ASN A 108 -2.62 -7.08 9.61
C ASN A 108 -4.05 -7.61 9.38
N VAL A 109 -4.90 -6.79 8.78
CA VAL A 109 -6.23 -7.23 8.34
C VAL A 109 -6.10 -8.08 7.08
N LEU A 110 -6.47 -9.36 7.15
CA LEU A 110 -6.42 -10.26 6.00
C LEU A 110 -7.66 -10.13 5.13
N VAL A 111 -7.44 -9.96 3.84
CA VAL A 111 -8.49 -9.86 2.84
C VAL A 111 -8.35 -11.00 1.84
N GLU A 112 -9.48 -11.56 1.45
CA GLU A 112 -9.58 -12.56 0.40
C GLU A 112 -10.02 -11.85 -0.89
N ARG A 113 -9.16 -11.85 -1.92
CA ARG A 113 -9.56 -11.41 -3.27
C ARG A 113 -9.97 -12.65 -4.02
N VAL A 114 -11.23 -12.71 -4.44
CA VAL A 114 -11.69 -13.68 -5.43
C VAL A 114 -11.32 -13.11 -6.79
N GLU A 115 -10.68 -13.91 -7.63
CA GLU A 115 -10.37 -13.53 -9.00
C GLU A 115 -11.68 -13.36 -9.78
N ALA A 116 -11.79 -12.27 -10.55
CA ALA A 116 -12.93 -12.01 -11.41
C ALA A 116 -12.97 -13.09 -12.50
N GLY A 117 -13.74 -14.16 -12.27
CA GLY A 117 -13.81 -15.32 -13.16
C GLY A 117 -14.23 -16.63 -12.50
N SER A 118 -14.21 -16.75 -11.17
CA SER A 118 -14.75 -17.95 -10.51
C SER A 118 -16.27 -18.00 -10.62
N GLU A 119 -16.83 -19.10 -11.14
CA GLU A 119 -18.25 -19.38 -11.44
C GLU A 119 -19.23 -19.34 -10.23
N GLY A 120 -18.90 -18.62 -9.15
CA GLY A 120 -19.76 -18.48 -7.96
C GLY A 120 -19.80 -17.07 -7.34
N ALA A 121 -19.27 -16.05 -8.04
CA ALA A 121 -19.23 -14.68 -7.52
C ALA A 121 -20.58 -13.96 -7.69
N ASN A 122 -21.60 -14.36 -6.93
CA ASN A 122 -22.85 -13.59 -6.82
C ASN A 122 -22.55 -12.15 -6.35
N LEU A 123 -23.11 -11.14 -7.02
CA LEU A 123 -22.95 -9.71 -6.70
C LEU A 123 -23.26 -9.39 -5.23
N VAL A 124 -24.20 -10.13 -4.62
CA VAL A 124 -24.57 -10.06 -3.20
C VAL A 124 -23.39 -10.43 -2.27
N ASN A 125 -22.61 -11.45 -2.63
CA ASN A 125 -21.43 -11.88 -1.86
C ASN A 125 -20.27 -10.90 -1.97
N VAL A 126 -20.16 -10.16 -3.08
CA VAL A 126 -19.14 -9.12 -3.27
C VAL A 126 -19.46 -7.90 -2.41
N GLY A 127 -20.73 -7.46 -2.36
CA GLY A 127 -21.19 -6.37 -1.51
C GLY A 127 -21.03 -6.65 -0.01
N ALA A 128 -21.45 -7.84 0.45
CA ALA A 128 -21.35 -8.25 1.85
C ALA A 128 -19.89 -8.44 2.33
N ARG A 129 -18.96 -8.79 1.44
CA ARG A 129 -17.53 -8.92 1.80
C ARG A 129 -16.79 -7.58 1.76
N ALA A 130 -17.18 -6.67 0.86
CA ALA A 130 -16.69 -5.31 0.85
C ALA A 130 -17.13 -4.53 2.11
N SER A 131 -18.36 -4.73 2.58
CA SER A 131 -18.86 -4.15 3.84
C SER A 131 -18.11 -4.71 5.05
N ASN A 132 -17.82 -6.02 5.09
CA ASN A 132 -17.03 -6.63 6.16
C ASN A 132 -15.59 -6.09 6.23
N LYS A 133 -14.93 -5.86 5.09
CA LYS A 133 -13.58 -5.26 5.05
C LYS A 133 -13.58 -3.86 5.64
N THR A 134 -14.51 -3.01 5.21
CA THR A 134 -14.62 -1.63 5.71
C THR A 134 -14.96 -1.59 7.20
N LYS A 135 -15.82 -2.50 7.66
CA LYS A 135 -16.15 -2.64 9.09
C LYS A 135 -14.93 -3.02 9.93
N LEU A 136 -14.16 -4.02 9.50
CA LEU A 136 -12.92 -4.42 10.17
C LEU A 136 -11.89 -3.28 10.21
N ILE A 137 -11.76 -2.54 9.11
CA ILE A 137 -10.93 -1.33 9.06
C ILE A 137 -11.40 -0.32 10.12
N ALA A 138 -12.69 0.00 10.17
CA ALA A 138 -13.24 0.94 11.14
C ALA A 138 -13.02 0.51 12.59
N GLU A 139 -13.21 -0.78 12.90
CA GLU A 139 -12.96 -1.35 14.22
C GLU A 139 -11.48 -1.20 14.61
N ARG A 140 -10.56 -1.53 13.70
CA ARG A 140 -9.12 -1.43 13.95
C ARG A 140 -8.61 0.00 14.05
N VAL A 141 -9.18 0.95 13.30
CA VAL A 141 -8.80 2.36 13.40
C VAL A 141 -9.08 2.93 14.79
N ASN A 142 -10.18 2.51 15.43
CA ASN A 142 -10.59 3.05 16.72
C ASN A 142 -10.02 2.30 17.94
N ASP A 143 -9.49 1.08 17.76
CA ASP A 143 -8.99 0.27 18.87
C ASP A 143 -7.50 0.55 19.20
N LYS A 144 -7.28 1.22 20.34
CA LYS A 144 -5.96 1.56 20.90
C LYS A 144 -5.08 0.35 21.24
N ARG A 145 -5.65 -0.85 21.32
CA ARG A 145 -4.90 -2.08 21.62
C ARG A 145 -4.10 -2.58 20.42
N TYR A 146 -4.41 -2.08 19.21
CA TYR A 146 -3.71 -2.40 17.96
C TYR A 146 -2.84 -1.23 17.50
N PRO A 147 -1.78 -1.51 16.71
CA PRO A 147 -1.05 -0.46 16.01
C PRO A 147 -1.96 0.40 15.12
N ASN A 148 -1.54 1.64 14.85
CA ASN A 148 -2.21 2.48 13.85
C ASN A 148 -2.19 1.79 12.49
N MET A 149 -3.24 1.98 11.71
CA MET A 149 -3.36 1.31 10.43
C MET A 149 -2.60 2.04 9.32
N ALA A 150 -2.10 1.28 8.36
CA ALA A 150 -1.63 1.80 7.08
C ALA A 150 -2.44 1.22 5.93
N VAL A 151 -2.91 2.08 5.03
CA VAL A 151 -3.72 1.70 3.88
C VAL A 151 -3.20 2.38 2.63
N ALA A 152 -2.99 1.57 1.58
CA ALA A 152 -2.83 2.05 0.22
C ALA A 152 -4.21 2.15 -0.45
N PRO A 153 -4.82 3.35 -0.54
CA PRO A 153 -6.20 3.49 -0.99
C PRO A 153 -6.36 3.22 -2.50
N GLU A 154 -5.27 3.26 -3.29
CA GLU A 154 -5.25 2.78 -4.69
C GLU A 154 -5.75 1.33 -4.78
N GLY A 155 -5.45 0.52 -3.76
CA GLY A 155 -5.81 -0.90 -3.71
C GLY A 155 -5.10 -1.75 -4.77
N THR A 156 -4.10 -1.21 -5.47
CA THR A 156 -3.21 -1.89 -6.40
C THR A 156 -1.87 -1.16 -6.43
N THR A 157 -0.85 -1.75 -7.02
CA THR A 157 0.38 -1.04 -7.37
C THR A 157 0.16 -0.25 -8.66
N THR A 158 0.77 0.92 -8.77
CA THR A 158 0.73 1.81 -9.94
C THR A 158 2.13 2.14 -10.43
N ASN A 159 2.23 2.87 -11.54
CA ASN A 159 3.52 3.27 -12.14
C ASN A 159 4.18 4.45 -11.40
N GLY A 160 3.52 5.04 -10.38
CA GLY A 160 4.01 6.19 -9.63
C GLY A 160 4.04 7.52 -10.40
N ARG A 161 3.50 7.56 -11.63
CA ARG A 161 3.41 8.79 -12.46
C ARG A 161 2.03 9.46 -12.43
N THR A 162 1.02 8.70 -12.03
CA THR A 162 -0.37 9.14 -11.96
C THR A 162 -0.99 8.59 -10.69
N VAL A 163 -1.87 9.36 -10.05
CA VAL A 163 -2.58 8.91 -8.86
C VAL A 163 -3.95 8.38 -9.28
N VAL A 164 -4.12 7.06 -9.28
CA VAL A 164 -5.41 6.40 -9.62
C VAL A 164 -6.48 6.68 -8.57
N LYS A 165 -7.75 6.40 -8.91
CA LYS A 165 -8.88 6.65 -8.02
C LYS A 165 -8.70 5.94 -6.68
N PHE A 166 -8.80 6.70 -5.59
CA PHE A 166 -8.71 6.16 -4.23
C PHE A 166 -10.00 5.44 -3.84
N LYS A 167 -9.86 4.26 -3.22
CA LYS A 167 -10.99 3.50 -2.69
C LYS A 167 -11.45 4.11 -1.37
N ARG A 168 -12.76 4.38 -1.26
CA ARG A 168 -13.39 4.97 -0.07
C ARG A 168 -13.20 4.19 1.24
N GLY A 169 -12.87 2.89 1.19
CA GLY A 169 -12.86 2.01 2.37
C GLY A 169 -11.95 2.46 3.52
N ALA A 170 -10.84 3.16 3.23
CA ALA A 170 -9.96 3.72 4.27
C ALA A 170 -10.54 4.97 4.95
N PHE A 171 -11.48 5.64 4.28
CA PHE A 171 -12.01 6.97 4.63
C PHE A 171 -13.37 6.90 5.31
N VAL A 172 -14.09 5.77 5.19
CA VAL A 172 -15.38 5.53 5.87
C VAL A 172 -15.35 5.79 7.39
N PRO A 173 -14.28 5.49 8.14
CA PRO A 173 -14.26 5.78 9.58
C PRO A 173 -14.26 7.28 9.94
N GLY A 174 -14.05 8.19 8.98
CA GLY A 174 -13.97 9.63 9.24
C GLY A 174 -12.78 10.03 10.13
N ALA A 175 -11.79 9.15 10.31
CA ALA A 175 -10.61 9.42 11.10
C ALA A 175 -9.61 10.34 10.37
N PRO A 176 -8.78 11.11 11.08
CA PRO A 176 -7.65 11.82 10.50
C PRO A 176 -6.72 10.85 9.76
N VAL A 177 -6.08 11.33 8.70
CA VAL A 177 -5.07 10.59 7.95
C VAL A 177 -3.73 11.30 8.02
N LEU A 178 -2.64 10.52 8.02
CA LEU A 178 -1.30 11.03 7.79
C LEU A 178 -0.89 10.65 6.35
N PRO A 179 -0.86 11.61 5.41
CA PRO A 179 -0.49 11.34 4.03
C PRO A 179 1.02 11.13 3.90
N ILE A 180 1.42 10.03 3.27
CA ILE A 180 2.81 9.64 3.05
C ILE A 180 3.03 9.41 1.57
N VAL A 181 3.75 10.30 0.93
CA VAL A 181 4.02 10.27 -0.51
C VAL A 181 5.38 9.63 -0.76
N ILE A 182 5.39 8.53 -1.50
CA ILE A 182 6.56 7.73 -1.85
C ILE A 182 6.86 7.93 -3.32
N ARG A 183 8.05 8.43 -3.64
CA ARG A 183 8.50 8.67 -5.01
C ARG A 183 9.75 7.85 -5.33
N TYR A 184 9.69 7.10 -6.42
CA TYR A 184 10.83 6.39 -6.99
C TYR A 184 11.32 7.13 -8.24
N PRO A 185 12.46 7.85 -8.18
CA PRO A 185 13.05 8.45 -9.38
C PRO A 185 13.54 7.33 -10.30
N CYS A 186 12.72 6.99 -11.30
CA CYS A 186 12.98 5.89 -12.22
C CYS A 186 14.07 6.27 -13.24
N ARG A 187 15.34 6.29 -12.81
CA ARG A 187 16.47 6.60 -13.70
C ARG A 187 16.98 5.37 -14.47
N HIS A 188 17.19 4.26 -13.76
CA HIS A 188 17.78 3.04 -14.34
C HIS A 188 16.84 1.84 -14.28
N HIS A 189 15.96 1.79 -13.29
CA HIS A 189 15.02 0.70 -13.06
C HIS A 189 13.65 1.25 -12.66
N ASN A 190 12.60 0.68 -13.26
CA ASN A 190 11.23 0.93 -12.84
C ASN A 190 10.89 -0.04 -11.69
N VAL A 191 10.70 0.51 -10.50
CA VAL A 191 10.38 -0.24 -9.27
C VAL A 191 8.89 -0.61 -9.21
N ALA A 192 8.08 -0.05 -10.12
CA ALA A 192 6.65 -0.28 -10.18
C ALA A 192 6.33 -1.74 -10.45
N TRP A 193 5.61 -2.34 -9.50
CA TRP A 193 5.24 -3.74 -9.55
C TRP A 193 3.92 -3.94 -10.30
N THR A 194 3.82 -3.39 -11.51
CA THR A 194 2.56 -3.36 -12.27
C THR A 194 2.50 -4.41 -13.38
N LEU A 195 3.65 -4.93 -13.85
CA LEU A 195 3.73 -5.56 -15.17
C LEU A 195 4.51 -6.87 -15.17
N ARG A 196 3.79 -7.89 -14.71
CA ARG A 196 3.77 -9.29 -15.17
C ARG A 196 4.82 -10.28 -14.63
N ASN A 197 6.01 -9.90 -14.17
CA ASN A 197 6.90 -10.87 -13.52
C ASN A 197 7.53 -10.34 -12.23
N ASP A 198 6.88 -10.70 -11.14
CA ASP A 198 7.26 -10.53 -9.74
C ASP A 198 8.72 -10.86 -9.45
N LEU A 199 9.16 -12.04 -9.88
CA LEU A 199 10.53 -12.51 -9.67
C LEU A 199 11.52 -11.68 -10.48
N PHE A 200 11.18 -11.32 -11.70
CA PHE A 200 12.07 -10.55 -12.56
C PHE A 200 12.23 -9.10 -12.08
N ALA A 201 11.15 -8.45 -11.64
CA ALA A 201 11.21 -7.14 -11.01
C ALA A 201 12.14 -7.16 -9.79
N PHE A 202 12.02 -8.21 -8.97
CA PHE A 202 12.89 -8.42 -7.81
C PHE A 202 14.36 -8.62 -8.22
N VAL A 203 14.66 -9.51 -9.18
CA VAL A 203 16.03 -9.74 -9.67
C VAL A 203 16.65 -8.46 -10.24
N ARG A 204 15.92 -7.69 -11.05
CA ARG A 204 16.42 -6.43 -11.61
C ARG A 204 16.76 -5.40 -10.53
N MET A 205 15.96 -5.33 -9.48
CA MET A 205 16.21 -4.46 -8.34
C MET A 205 17.49 -4.89 -7.59
N MET A 206 17.70 -6.20 -7.40
CA MET A 206 18.93 -6.76 -6.81
C MET A 206 20.19 -6.50 -7.64
N CYS A 207 20.04 -6.36 -8.96
CA CYS A 207 21.15 -6.03 -9.86
C CYS A 207 21.48 -4.53 -9.91
N GLN A 208 20.72 -3.65 -9.25
CA GLN A 208 21.06 -2.23 -9.21
C GLN A 208 22.16 -1.99 -8.18
N PHE A 209 23.20 -1.24 -8.58
CA PHE A 209 24.24 -0.79 -7.65
C PHE A 209 23.68 0.07 -6.51
N ARG A 210 22.67 0.89 -6.83
CA ARG A 210 21.96 1.74 -5.88
C ARG A 210 20.52 1.97 -6.34
N ASN A 211 19.59 1.85 -5.40
CA ASN A 211 18.20 2.24 -5.59
C ASN A 211 17.91 3.53 -4.82
N TYR A 212 16.98 4.32 -5.33
CA TYR A 212 16.63 5.63 -4.79
C TYR A 212 15.15 5.65 -4.44
N VAL A 213 14.82 6.25 -3.31
CA VAL A 213 13.45 6.54 -2.90
C VAL A 213 13.41 7.83 -2.11
N SER A 214 12.37 8.62 -2.36
CA SER A 214 12.02 9.79 -1.57
C SER A 214 10.69 9.52 -0.85
N VAL A 215 10.65 9.78 0.45
CA VAL A 215 9.47 9.61 1.31
C VAL A 215 9.14 10.96 1.92
N THR A 216 8.00 11.52 1.55
CA THR A 216 7.52 12.80 2.06
C THR A 216 6.30 12.55 2.95
N VAL A 217 6.44 12.85 4.23
CA VAL A 217 5.34 12.78 5.20
C VAL A 217 4.71 14.16 5.27
N LEU A 218 3.48 14.27 4.81
CA LEU A 218 2.74 15.53 4.83
C LEU A 218 2.13 15.80 6.21
N PRO A 219 1.72 17.05 6.49
CA PRO A 219 0.94 17.35 7.68
C PRO A 219 -0.32 16.49 7.78
N GLU A 220 -0.77 16.27 9.00
CA GLU A 220 -2.03 15.55 9.27
C GLU A 220 -3.20 16.21 8.55
N TYR A 221 -3.97 15.38 7.84
CA TYR A 221 -5.20 15.80 7.19
C TYR A 221 -6.38 15.40 8.07
N THR A 222 -7.08 16.41 8.61
CA THR A 222 -8.29 16.21 9.40
C THR A 222 -9.51 16.41 8.51
N PRO A 223 -10.41 15.43 8.38
CA PRO A 223 -11.59 15.56 7.53
C PRO A 223 -12.55 16.60 8.09
N SER A 224 -13.08 17.43 7.19
CA SER A 224 -14.20 18.34 7.43
C SER A 224 -15.50 17.58 7.73
N ALA A 225 -16.55 18.28 8.19
CA ALA A 225 -17.85 17.66 8.44
C ALA A 225 -18.41 16.97 7.18
N ALA A 226 -18.35 17.65 6.03
CA ALA A 226 -18.80 17.11 4.74
C ALA A 226 -18.02 15.84 4.33
N GLU A 227 -16.71 15.78 4.60
CA GLU A 227 -15.88 14.61 4.31
C GLU A 227 -16.11 13.43 5.26
N ARG A 228 -16.57 13.70 6.49
CA ARG A 228 -16.98 12.65 7.42
C ARG A 228 -18.31 12.01 6.99
N ASP A 229 -19.19 12.81 6.39
CA ASP A 229 -20.48 12.34 5.86
C ASP A 229 -20.33 11.67 4.48
N ASP A 230 -19.39 12.15 3.65
CA ASP A 230 -19.08 11.60 2.33
C ASP A 230 -17.63 11.09 2.24
N ALA A 231 -17.48 9.78 2.43
CA ALA A 231 -16.19 9.10 2.33
C ALA A 231 -15.59 9.09 0.91
N GLU A 232 -16.40 9.26 -0.14
CA GLU A 232 -15.90 9.39 -1.51
C GLU A 232 -15.34 10.79 -1.75
N LEU A 233 -16.01 11.84 -1.27
CA LEU A 233 -15.47 13.20 -1.24
C LEU A 233 -14.12 13.24 -0.50
N TYR A 234 -14.06 12.63 0.69
CA TYR A 234 -12.81 12.56 1.45
C TYR A 234 -11.70 11.86 0.67
N ALA A 235 -11.99 10.70 0.07
CA ALA A 235 -11.02 9.96 -0.74
C ALA A 235 -10.51 10.79 -1.92
N ASN A 236 -11.40 11.52 -2.61
CA ASN A 236 -11.06 12.36 -3.75
C ASN A 236 -10.20 13.56 -3.36
N ASN A 237 -10.48 14.21 -2.23
CA ASN A 237 -9.67 15.33 -1.75
C ASN A 237 -8.26 14.88 -1.35
N VAL A 238 -8.14 13.75 -0.66
CA VAL A 238 -6.83 13.17 -0.33
C VAL A 238 -6.11 12.71 -1.60
N GLN A 239 -6.81 12.16 -2.60
CA GLN A 239 -6.21 11.84 -3.90
C GLN A 239 -5.60 13.08 -4.57
N ARG A 240 -6.32 14.21 -4.59
CA ARG A 240 -5.83 15.48 -5.14
C ARG A 240 -4.61 16.00 -4.39
N LEU A 241 -4.58 15.85 -3.06
CA LEU A 241 -3.40 16.19 -2.25
C LEU A 241 -2.16 15.38 -2.69
N PHE A 242 -2.32 14.06 -2.87
CA PHE A 242 -1.25 13.20 -3.38
C PHE A 242 -0.80 13.59 -4.79
N ALA A 243 -1.76 13.88 -5.68
CA ALA A 243 -1.50 14.29 -7.05
C ALA A 243 -0.68 15.59 -7.08
N SER A 244 -1.08 16.59 -6.29
CA SER A 244 -0.36 17.86 -6.12
C SER A 244 1.07 17.65 -5.63
N GLU A 245 1.28 16.85 -4.58
CA GLU A 245 2.62 16.60 -4.02
C GLU A 245 3.51 15.81 -5.00
N LEU A 246 2.92 14.91 -5.79
CA LEU A 246 3.64 14.16 -6.83
C LEU A 246 3.92 14.99 -8.08
N GLY A 247 3.28 16.14 -8.26
CA GLY A 247 3.28 16.87 -9.54
C GLY A 247 2.66 16.05 -10.66
N ALA A 248 1.63 15.26 -10.33
CA ALA A 248 0.96 14.33 -11.21
C ALA A 248 -0.53 14.67 -11.33
N GLU A 249 -1.16 14.20 -12.40
CA GLU A 249 -2.61 14.36 -12.57
C GLU A 249 -3.37 13.26 -11.81
N PRO A 250 -4.50 13.59 -11.15
CA PRO A 250 -5.41 12.59 -10.61
C PRO A 250 -6.17 11.89 -11.75
N SER A 251 -6.33 10.58 -11.65
CA SER A 251 -7.08 9.78 -12.63
C SER A 251 -8.33 9.18 -12.01
N ASN A 252 -9.40 9.13 -12.79
CA ASN A 252 -10.64 8.41 -12.44
C ASN A 252 -10.56 6.90 -12.74
N GLN A 253 -9.45 6.44 -13.31
CA GLN A 253 -9.24 5.02 -13.62
C GLN A 253 -8.90 4.23 -12.36
N ASP A 254 -9.26 2.94 -12.37
CA ASP A 254 -9.00 2.03 -11.27
C ASP A 254 -8.42 0.69 -11.77
N LEU A 255 -8.30 -0.27 -10.85
CA LEU A 255 -7.82 -1.62 -11.15
C LEU A 255 -8.69 -2.36 -12.19
N ALA A 256 -10.00 -2.09 -12.26
CA ALA A 256 -10.87 -2.73 -13.24
C ALA A 256 -10.53 -2.24 -14.66
N THR A 257 -10.26 -0.94 -14.82
CA THR A 257 -9.77 -0.37 -16.08
C THR A 257 -8.46 -1.03 -16.52
N GLN A 258 -7.52 -1.23 -15.58
CA GLN A 258 -6.25 -1.91 -15.87
C GLN A 258 -6.47 -3.34 -16.40
N PHE A 259 -7.35 -4.12 -15.77
CA PHE A 259 -7.66 -5.49 -16.23
C PHE A 259 -8.29 -5.51 -17.62
N GLN A 260 -9.21 -4.57 -17.91
CA GLN A 260 -9.82 -4.45 -19.23
C GLN A 260 -8.77 -4.14 -20.32
N LEU A 261 -7.83 -3.23 -20.04
CA LEU A 261 -6.74 -2.91 -20.97
C LEU A 261 -5.84 -4.13 -21.23
N MET A 262 -5.51 -4.90 -20.18
CA MET A 262 -4.72 -6.13 -20.33
C MET A 262 -5.44 -7.20 -21.16
N GLN A 263 -6.76 -7.36 -20.98
CA GLN A 263 -7.58 -8.27 -21.79
C GLN A 263 -7.61 -7.85 -23.27
N LYS A 264 -7.62 -6.54 -23.54
CA LYS A 264 -7.49 -5.97 -24.89
C LYS A 264 -6.06 -6.00 -25.44
N GLY A 265 -5.14 -6.73 -24.82
CA GLY A 265 -3.79 -6.93 -25.34
C GLY A 265 -2.79 -5.81 -25.06
N VAL A 266 -3.14 -4.79 -24.27
CA VAL A 266 -2.18 -3.78 -23.81
C VAL A 266 -1.18 -4.43 -22.85
N LYS A 267 0.09 -4.25 -23.17
CA LYS A 267 1.25 -4.73 -22.41
C LYS A 267 2.19 -3.56 -22.16
N VAL A 268 3.24 -3.81 -21.40
CA VAL A 268 4.38 -2.90 -21.30
C VAL A 268 5.62 -3.63 -21.77
N SER A 269 6.55 -2.89 -22.34
CA SER A 269 7.86 -3.35 -22.78
C SER A 269 8.61 -4.07 -21.65
N TRP A 270 9.57 -4.90 -22.04
CA TRP A 270 10.35 -5.74 -21.13
C TRP A 270 11.11 -4.94 -20.04
N ASP A 271 11.43 -3.68 -20.32
CA ASP A 271 12.11 -2.77 -19.42
C ASP A 271 11.16 -1.95 -18.54
N GLY A 272 9.84 -2.11 -18.71
CA GLY A 272 8.82 -1.42 -17.94
C GLY A 272 8.66 0.06 -18.30
N ARG A 273 9.22 0.52 -19.44
CA ARG A 273 9.26 1.95 -19.80
C ARG A 273 8.22 2.37 -20.84
N THR A 274 7.76 1.45 -21.69
CA THR A 274 6.93 1.76 -22.85
C THR A 274 5.65 0.94 -22.88
N ILE A 275 4.50 1.57 -23.13
CA ILE A 275 3.24 0.84 -23.31
C ILE A 275 3.17 0.27 -24.73
N LEU A 276 2.97 -1.04 -24.83
CA LEU A 276 2.78 -1.79 -26.07
C LEU A 276 1.28 -2.07 -26.23
N ALA A 277 0.63 -1.40 -27.18
CA ALA A 277 -0.78 -1.60 -27.46
C ALA A 277 -1.02 -2.00 -28.92
N PRO A 278 -2.07 -2.80 -29.18
CA PRO A 278 -2.56 -3.06 -30.54
C PRO A 278 -2.84 -1.76 -31.31
N SER A 279 -2.63 -1.79 -32.63
CA SER A 279 -2.66 -0.61 -33.52
C SER A 279 -3.98 0.16 -33.43
N ASP A 280 -5.09 -0.56 -33.34
CA ASP A 280 -6.47 -0.09 -33.23
C ASP A 280 -6.75 0.70 -31.95
N MET A 281 -6.00 0.46 -30.88
CA MET A 281 -6.15 1.13 -29.59
C MET A 281 -5.35 2.44 -29.46
N LYS A 282 -4.36 2.65 -30.34
CA LYS A 282 -3.57 3.90 -30.37
C LYS A 282 -4.36 5.07 -30.95
N GLU A 283 -5.29 4.80 -31.87
CA GLU A 283 -6.10 5.82 -32.55
C GLU A 283 -7.25 6.36 -31.68
N HIS A 284 -7.67 5.61 -30.66
CA HIS A 284 -8.84 5.94 -29.82
C HIS A 284 -8.51 6.76 -28.55
N GLY A 285 -7.30 7.32 -28.43
CA GLY A 285 -6.95 8.22 -27.34
C GLY A 285 -6.86 7.59 -25.94
N TYR A 286 -6.89 6.26 -25.82
CA TYR A 286 -6.79 5.56 -24.52
C TYR A 286 -5.39 5.60 -23.89
N LEU A 287 -4.38 6.09 -24.62
CA LEU A 287 -2.98 6.15 -24.22
C LEU A 287 -2.41 7.55 -24.42
N VAL A 288 -2.98 8.55 -23.75
CA VAL A 288 -2.34 9.87 -23.65
C VAL A 288 -1.23 9.77 -22.60
N GLY A 289 0.04 9.91 -23.02
CA GLY A 289 1.17 10.02 -22.09
C GLY A 289 2.49 9.34 -22.50
N SER A 290 2.69 8.96 -23.77
CA SER A 290 4.03 8.67 -24.29
C SER A 290 4.49 9.79 -25.23
N SER A 291 4.82 10.95 -24.67
CA SER A 291 5.74 11.88 -25.33
C SER A 291 7.07 11.84 -24.57
N GLU A 292 8.03 11.19 -25.22
CA GLU A 292 9.47 11.50 -25.31
C GLU A 292 10.26 11.99 -24.07
N ALA A 293 11.45 11.36 -23.94
CA ALA A 293 12.64 11.67 -23.13
C ALA A 293 12.74 11.07 -21.71
#